data_AF-A0AAX3U5W1-F1
#
_entry.id   AF-A0AAX3U5W1-F1
#
_cell.length_a   1.000
_cell.length_b   1.000
_cell.length_c   1.000
_cell.angle_alpha   90.00
_cell.angle_beta   90.00
_cell.angle_gamma   90.00
#
_symmetry.space_group_name_H-M   'P 1'
#
loop_
_entity.id
_entity.type
_entity.pdbx_description
1 polymer ?
#
loop_
_entity_poly.entity_id
_entity_poly.type
_entity_poly.pdbx_seq_one_letter_code
_entity_poly.pdbx_strand_id
1 'polypeptide(L)'
;MPKKSIIAMMLSFPTCASASTYDFNQHIEFSYTVDCNQTSCFNDDLNIYQPNSPFSTSLVESQELNLEEPALPKYLTVQDTKDWDYLKSQTYTILGLSVATVGLMTFLPESVTKWEKDGDNKVFKKWKDNVSSGPTWDRDEHYLNYIMHPYFGGVYYTAARHAGFNEFESFLYSGVMSTFFWEYGVEAFAEIPSWQDLFVTPFFGAVVGELMFEAEQEIVATGGEVWGSPTMGNVTLFFLNPVGHIHGWVSNAWNGDAQFQFSSSPWFGNQDAAKYALDAGASYDSQFYGIDLKITF
;
A
#
# COMPACT_ATOMS: atom_id res chain seq x y z
N MET A 1 6.57 10.61 -48.03
CA MET A 1 7.19 9.98 -46.84
C MET A 1 6.07 9.70 -45.85
N PRO A 2 5.92 8.45 -45.36
CA PRO A 2 4.71 8.02 -44.67
C PRO A 2 4.63 8.54 -43.23
N LYS A 3 3.40 8.87 -42.83
CA LYS A 3 2.98 9.32 -41.50
C LYS A 3 3.17 8.20 -40.47
N LYS A 4 3.73 8.51 -39.30
CA LYS A 4 3.61 7.67 -38.09
C LYS A 4 2.67 8.38 -37.14
N SER A 5 1.40 7.98 -37.17
CA SER A 5 0.44 8.31 -36.11
C SER A 5 0.70 7.38 -34.94
N ILE A 6 1.08 7.95 -33.79
CA ILE A 6 1.13 7.24 -32.52
C ILE A 6 -0.31 7.16 -32.02
N ILE A 7 -0.85 5.94 -31.99
CA ILE A 7 -2.15 5.64 -31.38
C ILE A 7 -1.95 5.71 -29.87
N ALA A 8 -2.43 6.79 -29.25
CA ALA A 8 -2.61 6.85 -27.82
C ALA A 8 -3.78 5.93 -27.45
N MET A 9 -3.48 4.84 -26.74
CA MET A 9 -4.51 3.97 -26.17
C MET A 9 -5.01 4.64 -24.88
N MET A 10 -6.00 5.53 -25.04
CA MET A 10 -6.79 6.02 -23.90
C MET A 10 -7.68 4.88 -23.40
N LEU A 11 -7.34 4.33 -22.23
CA LEU A 11 -8.26 3.50 -21.46
C LEU A 11 -9.29 4.43 -20.80
N SER A 12 -10.37 4.73 -21.52
CA SER A 12 -11.56 5.33 -20.94
C SER A 12 -12.35 4.23 -20.21
N PHE A 13 -12.32 4.22 -18.88
CA PHE A 13 -13.26 3.44 -18.08
C PHE A 13 -14.64 4.12 -18.13
N PRO A 14 -15.72 3.43 -18.55
CA PRO A 14 -17.06 3.93 -18.31
C PRO A 14 -17.41 3.73 -16.83
N THR A 15 -17.62 4.83 -16.10
CA THR A 15 -18.27 4.81 -14.80
C THR A 15 -19.76 4.50 -15.00
N CYS A 16 -20.13 3.23 -14.91
CA CYS A 16 -21.53 2.86 -14.75
C CYS A 16 -21.92 3.04 -13.27
N ALA A 17 -22.42 4.22 -12.93
CA ALA A 17 -23.13 4.43 -11.68
C ALA A 17 -24.49 3.72 -11.77
N SER A 18 -24.61 2.53 -11.20
CA SER A 18 -25.92 1.94 -10.91
C SER A 18 -26.49 2.62 -9.68
N ALA A 19 -27.31 3.66 -9.89
CA ALA A 19 -28.13 4.22 -8.83
C ALA A 19 -29.21 3.19 -8.45
N SER A 20 -29.03 2.47 -7.35
CA SER A 20 -30.11 1.75 -6.70
C SER A 20 -31.04 2.78 -6.04
N THR A 21 -32.16 3.08 -6.69
CA THR A 21 -33.26 3.80 -6.06
C THR A 21 -33.87 2.88 -5.00
N TYR A 22 -33.53 3.09 -3.73
CA TYR A 22 -34.25 2.49 -2.62
C TYR A 22 -35.62 3.17 -2.51
N ASP A 23 -36.67 2.48 -2.95
CA ASP A 23 -38.06 2.88 -2.71
C ASP A 23 -38.41 2.58 -1.24
N PHE A 24 -38.21 3.57 -0.38
CA PHE A 24 -38.58 3.52 1.03
C PHE A 24 -40.07 3.85 1.18
N ASN A 25 -40.96 2.96 0.73
CA ASN A 25 -42.38 3.02 1.09
C ASN A 25 -43.13 1.70 0.83
N GLN A 26 -42.81 0.67 1.62
CA GLN A 26 -43.81 -0.34 1.95
C GLN A 26 -43.86 -0.53 3.46
N HIS A 27 -44.91 0.05 4.06
CA HIS A 27 -45.34 -0.30 5.41
C HIS A 27 -45.59 -1.81 5.45
N ILE A 28 -44.76 -2.54 6.20
CA ILE A 28 -45.02 -3.94 6.53
C ILE A 28 -46.05 -3.93 7.67
N GLU A 29 -47.33 -4.14 7.35
CA GLU A 29 -48.31 -4.50 8.37
C GLU A 29 -48.09 -5.96 8.79
N PHE A 30 -47.65 -6.15 10.03
CA PHE A 30 -47.72 -7.45 10.70
C PHE A 30 -49.13 -7.62 11.30
N SER A 31 -50.07 -8.16 10.52
CA SER A 31 -51.30 -8.74 11.08
C SER A 31 -51.28 -10.25 10.92
N TYR A 32 -50.84 -10.96 11.95
CA TYR A 32 -51.12 -12.38 12.12
C TYR A 32 -52.29 -12.51 13.09
N THR A 33 -53.47 -12.89 12.59
CA THR A 33 -54.57 -13.34 13.45
C THR A 33 -54.30 -14.79 13.84
N VAL A 34 -53.94 -15.00 15.11
CA VAL A 34 -53.84 -16.34 15.69
C VAL A 34 -55.22 -16.73 16.19
N ASP A 35 -55.96 -17.48 15.38
CA ASP A 35 -57.19 -18.16 15.82
C ASP A 35 -56.81 -19.58 16.26
N CYS A 36 -56.26 -19.70 17.47
CA CYS A 36 -56.06 -21.00 18.10
C CYS A 36 -57.34 -21.38 18.84
N ASN A 37 -58.26 -22.02 18.13
CA ASN A 37 -59.31 -22.78 18.77
C ASN A 37 -59.24 -24.25 18.34
N GLN A 38 -59.00 -25.10 19.34
CA GLN A 38 -59.14 -26.56 19.35
C GLN A 38 -57.93 -27.42 18.89
N THR A 39 -57.27 -27.99 19.91
CA THR A 39 -56.87 -29.41 20.04
C THR A 39 -56.29 -30.14 18.82
N SER A 40 -54.97 -30.38 18.88
CA SER A 40 -54.25 -31.57 18.36
C SER A 40 -54.52 -32.04 16.93
N CYS A 41 -53.53 -31.93 16.03
CA CYS A 41 -53.40 -32.81 14.87
C CYS A 41 -51.92 -33.07 14.53
N PHE A 42 -51.41 -34.21 14.99
CA PHE A 42 -50.48 -35.02 14.20
C PHE A 42 -51.32 -35.82 13.20
N ASN A 43 -51.06 -35.70 11.90
CA ASN A 43 -50.80 -36.85 11.04
C ASN A 43 -50.44 -36.45 9.61
N ASP A 44 -49.43 -37.17 9.13
CA ASP A 44 -49.08 -37.49 7.75
C ASP A 44 -50.23 -37.43 6.75
N ASP A 45 -50.02 -36.69 5.66
CA ASP A 45 -50.42 -37.17 4.34
C ASP A 45 -49.36 -36.76 3.30
N LEU A 46 -48.72 -37.81 2.78
CA LEU A 46 -47.74 -37.79 1.70
C LEU A 46 -48.39 -37.31 0.40
N ASN A 47 -48.13 -36.08 0.01
CA ASN A 47 -48.13 -35.67 -1.39
C ASN A 47 -46.88 -34.85 -1.66
N ILE A 48 -45.79 -35.57 -1.98
CA ILE A 48 -44.54 -34.98 -2.45
C ILE A 48 -44.83 -34.33 -3.81
N TYR A 49 -45.00 -33.02 -3.82
CA TYR A 49 -44.86 -32.22 -5.02
C TYR A 49 -43.38 -32.30 -5.42
N GLN A 50 -43.04 -32.97 -6.52
CA GLN A 50 -41.71 -32.86 -7.11
C GLN A 50 -41.66 -31.60 -7.98
N PRO A 51 -40.91 -30.55 -7.60
CA PRO A 51 -40.59 -29.49 -8.54
C PRO A 51 -39.60 -30.04 -9.57
N ASN A 52 -40.04 -30.15 -10.83
CA ASN A 52 -39.15 -30.37 -11.98
C ASN A 52 -38.34 -29.10 -12.27
N SER A 53 -37.40 -28.77 -11.40
CA SER A 53 -36.38 -27.76 -11.66
C SER A 53 -35.00 -28.38 -11.48
N PRO A 54 -34.06 -28.21 -12.43
CA PRO A 54 -32.71 -28.78 -12.33
C PRO A 54 -31.82 -28.09 -11.28
N PHE A 55 -32.37 -27.29 -10.38
CA PHE A 55 -31.64 -26.51 -9.38
C PHE A 55 -32.28 -26.55 -7.98
N SER A 56 -32.90 -27.68 -7.59
CA SER A 56 -33.16 -27.95 -6.18
C SER A 56 -31.93 -28.61 -5.57
N THR A 57 -31.06 -27.83 -4.94
CA THR A 57 -30.01 -28.36 -4.06
C THR A 57 -30.67 -29.03 -2.86
N SER A 58 -30.71 -30.36 -2.87
CA SER A 58 -31.05 -31.15 -1.69
C SER A 58 -30.00 -30.88 -0.62
N LEU A 59 -30.42 -30.37 0.54
CA LEU A 59 -29.60 -30.33 1.77
C LEU A 59 -29.47 -31.74 2.34
N VAL A 60 -28.84 -32.63 1.60
CA VAL A 60 -28.45 -33.97 2.05
C VAL A 60 -26.99 -34.16 1.71
N GLU A 61 -26.14 -33.38 2.37
CA GLU A 61 -24.82 -33.84 2.79
C GLU A 61 -24.33 -32.83 3.83
N SER A 62 -24.20 -33.27 5.08
CA SER A 62 -23.41 -32.56 6.09
C SER A 62 -21.94 -32.69 5.68
N GLN A 63 -21.56 -31.92 4.67
CA GLN A 63 -20.17 -31.72 4.33
C GLN A 63 -19.59 -30.90 5.48
N GLU A 64 -18.66 -31.47 6.24
CA GLU A 64 -17.91 -30.71 7.24
C GLU A 64 -17.34 -29.47 6.53
N LEU A 65 -17.82 -28.29 6.94
CA LEU A 65 -17.35 -27.02 6.41
C LEU A 65 -15.91 -26.89 6.90
N ASN A 66 -14.96 -27.25 6.03
CA ASN A 66 -13.55 -27.10 6.31
C ASN A 66 -13.23 -25.60 6.22
N LEU A 67 -13.39 -24.90 7.35
CA LEU A 67 -13.20 -23.45 7.51
C LEU A 67 -11.72 -23.03 7.47
N GLU A 68 -10.80 -23.97 7.20
CA GLU A 68 -9.40 -23.68 6.92
C GLU A 68 -9.23 -23.17 5.47
N GLU A 69 -9.93 -22.09 5.10
CA GLU A 69 -9.42 -21.25 4.04
C GLU A 69 -8.12 -20.61 4.57
N PRO A 70 -6.98 -20.72 3.86
CA PRO A 70 -5.73 -20.15 4.34
C PRO A 70 -5.95 -18.66 4.59
N ALA A 71 -5.62 -18.20 5.80
CA ALA A 71 -5.78 -16.80 6.17
C ALA A 71 -5.14 -15.91 5.10
N LEU A 72 -5.89 -14.92 4.63
CA LEU A 72 -5.40 -13.96 3.65
C LEU A 72 -4.08 -13.35 4.16
N PRO A 73 -3.10 -13.14 3.28
CA PRO A 73 -1.81 -12.60 3.68
C PRO A 73 -1.99 -11.22 4.32
N LYS A 74 -1.12 -10.86 5.26
CA LYS A 74 -1.22 -9.62 6.05
C LYS A 74 -1.35 -8.35 5.20
N TYR A 75 -0.76 -8.33 4.01
CA TYR A 75 -0.82 -7.17 3.12
C TYR A 75 -2.15 -7.03 2.35
N LEU A 76 -3.01 -8.06 2.32
CA LEU A 76 -4.37 -7.98 1.79
C LEU A 76 -5.41 -7.82 2.90
N THR A 77 -4.97 -7.75 4.16
CA THR A 77 -5.86 -7.57 5.31
C THR A 77 -5.57 -6.25 6.00
N VAL A 78 -6.62 -5.66 6.56
CA VAL A 78 -6.55 -4.41 7.30
C VAL A 78 -6.39 -4.77 8.78
N GLN A 79 -5.44 -4.15 9.46
CA GLN A 79 -5.28 -4.38 10.89
C GLN A 79 -6.45 -3.75 11.67
N ASP A 80 -7.07 -4.52 12.57
CA ASP A 80 -8.19 -4.04 13.41
C ASP A 80 -7.79 -2.90 14.36
N THR A 81 -6.51 -2.83 14.69
CA THR A 81 -5.91 -1.80 15.54
C THR A 81 -4.68 -1.23 14.87
N LYS A 82 -4.29 -0.01 15.25
CA LYS A 82 -3.09 0.66 14.73
C LYS A 82 -1.83 -0.17 15.00
N ASP A 83 -1.26 -0.73 13.94
CA ASP A 83 -0.04 -1.52 13.97
C ASP A 83 1.14 -0.67 13.50
N TRP A 84 1.78 -0.01 14.47
CA TRP A 84 2.96 0.82 14.22
C TRP A 84 4.16 0.02 13.72
N ASP A 85 4.30 -1.23 14.13
CA ASP A 85 5.43 -2.06 13.73
C ASP A 85 5.29 -2.48 12.26
N TYR A 86 4.07 -2.77 11.82
CA TYR A 86 3.77 -3.03 10.42
C TYR A 86 3.92 -1.78 9.56
N LEU A 87 3.44 -0.62 10.00
CA LEU A 87 3.67 0.64 9.27
C LEU A 87 5.17 0.94 9.15
N LYS A 88 5.94 0.71 10.22
CA LYS A 88 7.39 0.90 10.22
C LYS A 88 8.08 -0.07 9.27
N SER A 89 7.67 -1.34 9.24
CA SER A 89 8.24 -2.34 8.34
C SER A 89 7.95 -2.02 6.87
N GLN A 90 6.72 -1.59 6.56
CA GLN A 90 6.31 -1.06 5.26
C GLN A 90 7.15 0.17 4.87
N THR A 91 7.37 1.10 5.81
CA THR A 91 8.22 2.29 5.62
C THR A 91 9.66 1.92 5.27
N TYR A 92 10.22 0.90 5.92
CA TYR A 92 11.56 0.40 5.56
C TYR A 92 11.59 -0.27 4.19
N THR A 93 10.52 -0.96 3.80
CA THR A 93 10.37 -1.46 2.42
C THR A 93 10.35 -0.31 1.42
N ILE A 94 9.61 0.77 1.70
CA ILE A 94 9.61 2.00 0.87
C ILE A 94 11.01 2.61 0.77
N LEU A 95 11.74 2.72 1.89
CA LEU A 95 13.12 3.21 1.91
C LEU A 95 14.03 2.33 1.03
N GLY A 96 13.97 1.01 1.20
CA GLY A 96 14.76 0.06 0.41
C GLY A 96 14.45 0.13 -1.09
N LEU A 97 13.17 0.22 -1.45
CA LEU A 97 12.72 0.40 -2.83
C LEU A 97 13.18 1.74 -3.41
N SER A 98 13.21 2.80 -2.60
CA SER A 98 13.69 4.11 -3.04
C SER A 98 15.19 4.10 -3.30
N VAL A 99 15.99 3.47 -2.44
CA VAL A 99 17.43 3.28 -2.69
C VAL A 99 17.66 2.45 -3.97
N ALA A 100 16.90 1.39 -4.18
CA ALA A 100 16.98 0.59 -5.40
C ALA A 100 16.58 1.40 -6.64
N THR A 101 15.53 2.23 -6.54
CA THR A 101 15.05 3.10 -7.60
C THR A 101 16.10 4.15 -7.96
N VAL A 102 16.67 4.83 -6.96
CA VAL A 102 17.79 5.77 -7.14
C VAL A 102 18.97 5.07 -7.82
N GLY A 103 19.37 3.89 -7.31
CA GLY A 103 20.42 3.09 -7.91
C GLY A 103 20.14 2.80 -9.39
N LEU A 104 18.93 2.36 -9.73
CA LEU A 104 18.52 2.10 -11.11
C LEU A 104 18.51 3.38 -11.96
N MET A 105 18.04 4.50 -11.41
CA MET A 105 18.02 5.80 -12.07
C MET A 105 19.45 6.29 -12.42
N THR A 106 20.47 5.98 -11.62
CA THR A 106 21.87 6.30 -11.98
C THR A 106 22.37 5.54 -13.22
N PHE A 107 21.77 4.39 -13.55
CA PHE A 107 22.07 3.63 -14.75
C PHE A 107 21.23 4.03 -15.98
N LEU A 108 20.09 4.70 -15.78
CA LEU A 108 19.25 5.22 -16.87
C LEU A 108 19.88 6.48 -17.50
N PRO A 109 19.62 6.75 -18.79
CA PRO A 109 20.09 7.97 -19.45
C PRO A 109 19.40 9.22 -18.87
N GLU A 110 20.16 10.32 -18.78
CA GLU A 110 19.72 11.61 -18.23
C GLU A 110 18.46 12.17 -18.91
N SER A 111 18.15 11.76 -20.14
CA SER A 111 16.92 12.15 -20.83
C SER A 111 15.64 11.61 -20.20
N VAL A 112 15.74 10.56 -19.36
CA VAL A 112 14.59 9.96 -18.65
C VAL A 112 14.57 10.40 -17.20
N THR A 113 15.74 10.49 -16.55
CA THR A 113 15.83 10.79 -15.12
C THR A 113 16.03 12.26 -14.83
N LYS A 114 16.63 13.04 -15.75
CA LYS A 114 17.16 14.41 -15.55
C LYS A 114 18.26 14.53 -14.50
N TRP A 115 18.78 13.41 -13.99
CA TRP A 115 19.79 13.39 -12.94
C TRP A 115 21.20 13.50 -13.53
N GLU A 116 21.81 14.69 -13.42
CA GLU A 116 23.20 14.91 -13.82
C GLU A 116 24.17 14.06 -12.98
N LYS A 117 25.11 13.36 -13.65
CA LYS A 117 26.14 12.55 -12.99
C LYS A 117 27.27 13.42 -12.44
N ASP A 118 27.02 14.11 -11.34
CA ASP A 118 28.06 14.79 -10.58
C ASP A 118 28.76 13.83 -9.60
N GLY A 119 30.10 13.93 -9.51
CA GLY A 119 30.91 13.06 -8.66
C GLY A 119 30.62 13.19 -7.15
N ASP A 120 30.88 12.10 -6.41
CA ASP A 120 30.46 11.83 -5.01
C ASP A 120 30.57 13.00 -4.02
N ASN A 121 31.63 13.82 -4.09
CA ASN A 121 31.84 14.95 -3.17
C ASN A 121 30.92 16.17 -3.43
N LYS A 122 30.15 16.16 -4.52
CA LYS A 122 29.21 17.24 -4.85
C LYS A 122 27.77 16.89 -4.52
N VAL A 123 27.42 15.62 -4.34
CA VAL A 123 26.01 15.18 -4.21
C VAL A 123 25.36 15.74 -2.95
N PHE A 124 26.00 15.63 -1.79
CA PHE A 124 25.46 16.20 -0.54
C PHE A 124 25.42 17.74 -0.57
N LYS A 125 26.40 18.37 -1.22
CA LYS A 125 26.40 19.83 -1.40
C LYS A 125 25.25 20.27 -2.30
N LYS A 126 25.03 19.58 -3.43
CA LYS A 126 23.92 19.80 -4.35
C LYS A 126 22.58 19.65 -3.64
N TRP A 127 22.39 18.56 -2.89
CA TRP A 127 21.20 18.37 -2.06
C TRP A 127 20.98 19.55 -1.10
N LYS A 128 22.02 19.95 -0.36
CA LYS A 128 21.93 21.09 0.55
C LYS A 128 21.57 22.38 -0.17
N ASP A 129 22.18 22.64 -1.33
CA ASP A 129 21.94 23.83 -2.13
C ASP A 129 20.49 23.83 -2.67
N ASN A 130 19.99 22.68 -3.13
CA ASN A 130 18.61 22.49 -3.59
C ASN A 130 17.59 22.73 -2.49
N VAL A 131 17.74 22.06 -1.33
CA VAL A 131 16.86 22.25 -0.17
C VAL A 131 16.90 23.69 0.35
N SER A 132 18.07 24.33 0.35
CA SER A 132 18.22 25.71 0.86
C SER A 132 17.71 26.79 -0.11
N SER A 133 17.56 26.46 -1.39
CA SER A 133 17.06 27.40 -2.41
C SER A 133 15.56 27.67 -2.26
N GLY A 134 14.84 26.77 -1.57
CA GLY A 134 13.40 26.83 -1.40
C GLY A 134 12.65 26.33 -2.64
N PRO A 135 11.35 25.98 -2.51
CA PRO A 135 10.67 25.33 -3.60
C PRO A 135 10.46 26.25 -4.81
N THR A 136 10.52 25.67 -6.00
CA THR A 136 10.31 26.36 -7.27
C THR A 136 9.09 25.82 -7.98
N TRP A 137 8.66 26.49 -9.05
CA TRP A 137 7.60 25.96 -9.89
C TRP A 137 8.20 24.99 -10.89
N ASP A 138 7.77 23.75 -10.79
CA ASP A 138 8.29 22.65 -11.59
C ASP A 138 7.92 22.78 -13.07
N ARG A 139 8.80 22.26 -13.93
CA ARG A 139 8.71 22.24 -15.39
C ARG A 139 8.72 20.83 -15.96
N ASP A 140 8.46 19.85 -15.12
CA ASP A 140 8.40 18.46 -15.49
C ASP A 140 7.22 18.11 -16.39
N GLU A 141 7.30 16.92 -16.98
CA GLU A 141 6.26 16.41 -17.86
C GLU A 141 4.98 16.23 -17.06
N HIS A 142 3.84 16.70 -17.60
CA HIS A 142 2.57 16.75 -16.86
C HIS A 142 2.13 15.38 -16.33
N TYR A 143 2.50 14.29 -17.01
CA TYR A 143 2.22 12.93 -16.56
C TYR A 143 2.92 12.60 -15.22
N LEU A 144 4.14 13.08 -14.99
CA LEU A 144 4.84 12.85 -13.73
C LEU A 144 4.11 13.54 -12.59
N ASN A 145 3.81 14.84 -12.73
CA ASN A 145 3.28 15.67 -11.65
C ASN A 145 1.81 15.34 -11.33
N TYR A 146 1.01 14.96 -12.33
CA TYR A 146 -0.43 14.78 -12.14
C TYR A 146 -0.91 13.32 -12.17
N ILE A 147 -0.05 12.36 -12.49
CA ILE A 147 -0.40 10.93 -12.47
C ILE A 147 0.54 10.16 -11.56
N MET A 148 1.85 10.21 -11.80
CA MET A 148 2.80 9.40 -11.01
C MET A 148 2.90 9.89 -9.56
N HIS A 149 3.00 11.19 -9.34
CA HIS A 149 3.08 11.79 -8.02
C HIS A 149 1.83 11.45 -7.17
N PRO A 150 0.58 11.71 -7.63
CA PRO A 150 -0.60 11.25 -6.92
C PRO A 150 -0.62 9.74 -6.67
N TYR A 151 -0.23 8.92 -7.64
CA TYR A 151 -0.17 7.47 -7.45
C TYR A 151 0.80 7.07 -6.33
N PHE A 152 2.03 7.60 -6.30
CA PHE A 152 3.00 7.28 -5.24
C PHE A 152 2.60 7.86 -3.88
N GLY A 153 1.97 9.03 -3.84
CA GLY A 153 1.31 9.54 -2.63
C GLY A 153 0.21 8.58 -2.15
N GLY A 154 -0.56 8.00 -3.07
CA GLY A 154 -1.54 6.95 -2.80
C GLY A 154 -0.92 5.68 -2.26
N VAL A 155 0.23 5.25 -2.77
CA VAL A 155 0.98 4.09 -2.25
C VAL A 155 1.42 4.30 -0.79
N TYR A 156 1.87 5.51 -0.42
CA TYR A 156 2.17 5.80 0.99
C TYR A 156 0.90 5.79 1.85
N TYR A 157 -0.20 6.30 1.31
CA TYR A 157 -1.48 6.32 1.99
C TYR A 157 -2.02 4.90 2.25
N THR A 158 -1.99 4.01 1.26
CA THR A 158 -2.46 2.62 1.40
C THR A 158 -1.64 1.84 2.43
N ALA A 159 -0.31 2.06 2.50
CA ALA A 159 0.54 1.47 3.54
C ALA A 159 0.06 1.80 4.97
N ALA A 160 -0.35 3.05 5.21
CA ALA A 160 -0.93 3.45 6.50
C ALA A 160 -2.34 2.88 6.71
N ARG A 161 -3.20 2.86 5.68
CA ARG A 161 -4.54 2.26 5.78
C ARG A 161 -4.49 0.79 6.17
N HIS A 162 -3.63 0.00 5.52
CA HIS A 162 -3.45 -1.42 5.87
C HIS A 162 -2.93 -1.63 7.28
N ALA A 163 -2.14 -0.70 7.82
CA ALA A 163 -1.68 -0.72 9.21
C ALA A 163 -2.74 -0.30 10.24
N GLY A 164 -4.01 -0.12 9.84
CA GLY A 164 -5.13 0.17 10.75
C GLY A 164 -5.31 1.65 11.09
N PHE A 165 -4.68 2.55 10.33
CA PHE A 165 -4.86 4.00 10.48
C PHE A 165 -6.10 4.49 9.73
N ASN A 166 -6.75 5.52 10.27
CA ASN A 166 -7.89 6.16 9.62
C ASN A 166 -7.46 7.08 8.47
N GLU A 167 -8.42 7.62 7.74
CA GLU A 167 -8.22 8.40 6.52
C GLU A 167 -7.35 9.65 6.78
N PHE A 168 -7.61 10.34 7.90
CA PHE A 168 -6.86 11.55 8.24
C PHE A 168 -5.43 11.24 8.66
N GLU A 169 -5.22 10.17 9.42
CA GLU A 169 -3.89 9.75 9.84
C GLU A 169 -3.06 9.22 8.67
N SER A 170 -3.68 8.48 7.76
CA SER A 170 -3.06 8.03 6.51
C SER A 170 -2.73 9.20 5.59
N PHE A 171 -3.59 10.23 5.53
CA PHE A 171 -3.28 11.48 4.85
C PHE A 171 -2.04 12.17 5.46
N LEU A 172 -1.95 12.26 6.79
CA LEU A 172 -0.78 12.86 7.44
C LEU A 172 0.50 12.04 7.19
N TYR A 173 0.43 10.72 7.28
CA TYR A 173 1.58 9.85 6.98
C TYR A 173 2.03 10.01 5.53
N SER A 174 1.11 9.88 4.57
CA SER A 174 1.38 10.10 3.14
C SER A 174 1.96 11.49 2.91
N GLY A 175 1.38 12.53 3.53
CA GLY A 175 1.86 13.89 3.44
C GLY A 175 3.30 14.08 3.90
N VAL A 176 3.66 13.48 5.04
CA VAL A 176 5.03 13.48 5.57
C VAL A 176 5.97 12.72 4.64
N MET A 177 5.57 11.57 4.13
CA MET A 177 6.37 10.75 3.23
C MET A 177 6.61 11.45 1.88
N SER A 178 5.57 11.99 1.26
CA SER A 178 5.68 12.74 0.01
C SER A 178 6.55 13.99 0.18
N THR A 179 6.36 14.74 1.26
CA THR A 179 7.07 16.01 1.49
C THR A 179 8.52 15.79 1.90
N PHE A 180 8.75 15.09 3.01
CA PHE A 180 10.07 15.09 3.64
C PHE A 180 10.94 13.94 3.16
N PHE A 181 10.34 12.77 2.92
CA PHE A 181 11.08 11.61 2.48
C PHE A 181 11.36 11.66 0.97
N TRP A 182 10.35 11.93 0.15
CA TRP A 182 10.53 11.97 -1.30
C TRP A 182 11.07 13.32 -1.77
N GLU A 183 10.28 14.38 -1.72
CA GLU A 183 10.60 15.68 -2.31
C GLU A 183 11.89 16.29 -1.76
N TYR A 184 11.94 16.53 -0.44
CA TYR A 184 13.12 17.11 0.23
C TYR A 184 14.22 16.08 0.51
N GLY A 185 13.93 14.79 0.39
CA GLY A 185 14.87 13.72 0.68
C GLY A 185 15.50 13.18 -0.59
N VAL A 186 14.83 12.24 -1.24
CA VAL A 186 15.31 11.50 -2.41
C VAL A 186 15.48 12.41 -3.63
N GLU A 187 14.47 13.20 -3.96
CA GLU A 187 14.42 14.00 -5.19
C GLU A 187 15.33 15.23 -5.12
N ALA A 188 15.44 15.83 -3.94
CA ALA A 188 16.33 16.96 -3.70
C ALA A 188 17.81 16.69 -4.01
N PHE A 189 18.25 15.42 -4.10
CA PHE A 189 19.61 15.10 -4.56
C PHE A 189 19.85 15.45 -6.03
N ALA A 190 18.80 15.47 -6.83
CA ALA A 190 18.85 15.77 -8.25
C ALA A 190 18.30 17.16 -8.57
N GLU A 191 17.17 17.53 -7.98
CA GLU A 191 16.38 18.69 -8.38
C GLU A 191 16.00 19.58 -7.20
N ILE A 192 15.54 20.81 -7.47
CA ILE A 192 15.05 21.73 -6.43
C ILE A 192 13.61 21.32 -6.11
N PRO A 193 13.22 21.22 -4.83
CA PRO A 193 11.84 20.92 -4.46
C PRO A 193 10.80 21.77 -5.20
N SER A 194 9.64 21.20 -5.46
CA SER A 194 8.56 21.75 -6.26
C SER A 194 7.38 22.19 -5.40
N TRP A 195 6.88 23.41 -5.62
CA TRP A 195 5.64 23.86 -5.00
C TRP A 195 4.43 23.04 -5.43
N GLN A 196 4.45 22.49 -6.64
CA GLN A 196 3.35 21.69 -7.16
C GLN A 196 3.29 20.36 -6.43
N ASP A 197 4.40 19.66 -6.33
CA ASP A 197 4.44 18.30 -5.78
C ASP A 197 4.27 18.29 -4.26
N LEU A 198 4.66 19.38 -3.58
CA LEU A 198 4.33 19.61 -2.16
C LEU A 198 2.83 19.73 -1.87
N PHE A 199 2.00 20.00 -2.88
CA PHE A 199 0.54 20.06 -2.73
C PHE A 199 -0.15 18.90 -3.43
N VAL A 200 0.22 18.63 -4.68
CA VAL A 200 -0.46 17.66 -5.55
C VAL A 200 -0.25 16.24 -5.05
N THR A 201 0.99 15.87 -4.75
CA THR A 201 1.36 14.53 -4.27
C THR A 201 0.62 14.16 -2.99
N PRO A 202 0.63 14.96 -1.90
CA PRO A 202 -0.07 14.57 -0.67
C PRO A 202 -1.60 14.68 -0.78
N PHE A 203 -2.13 15.73 -1.42
CA PHE A 203 -3.58 15.96 -1.44
C PHE A 203 -4.29 15.01 -2.40
N PHE A 204 -3.87 14.97 -3.66
CA PHE A 204 -4.47 14.04 -4.64
C PHE A 204 -3.98 12.62 -4.41
N GLY A 205 -2.81 12.42 -3.81
CA GLY A 205 -2.36 11.09 -3.43
C GLY A 205 -3.23 10.46 -2.36
N ALA A 206 -3.71 11.21 -1.36
CA ALA A 206 -4.67 10.65 -0.41
C ALA A 206 -6.01 10.28 -1.06
N VAL A 207 -6.50 11.08 -2.01
CA VAL A 207 -7.72 10.76 -2.78
C VAL A 207 -7.53 9.48 -3.60
N VAL A 208 -6.42 9.39 -4.35
CA VAL A 208 -6.09 8.21 -5.15
C VAL A 208 -5.85 7.00 -4.26
N GLY A 209 -5.21 7.18 -3.11
CA GLY A 209 -4.92 6.14 -2.14
C GLY A 209 -6.18 5.54 -1.49
N GLU A 210 -7.18 6.35 -1.13
CA GLU A 210 -8.45 5.81 -0.63
C GLU A 210 -9.20 5.04 -1.72
N LEU A 211 -9.21 5.54 -2.96
CA LEU A 211 -9.79 4.79 -4.08
C LEU A 211 -9.06 3.47 -4.34
N MET A 212 -7.74 3.46 -4.22
CA MET A 212 -6.93 2.25 -4.36
C MET A 212 -7.26 1.24 -3.26
N PHE A 213 -7.35 1.71 -2.02
CA PHE A 213 -7.70 0.91 -0.86
C PHE A 213 -9.10 0.32 -0.97
N GLU A 214 -10.12 1.13 -1.29
CA GLU A 214 -11.50 0.65 -1.45
C GLU A 214 -11.61 -0.40 -2.56
N ALA A 215 -10.96 -0.15 -3.71
CA ALA A 215 -10.94 -1.09 -4.83
C ALA A 215 -10.24 -2.41 -4.46
N GLU A 216 -9.17 -2.37 -3.68
CA GLU A 216 -8.46 -3.56 -3.19
C GLU A 216 -9.37 -4.38 -2.30
N GLN A 217 -10.02 -3.75 -1.33
CA GLN A 217 -10.92 -4.42 -0.40
C GLN A 217 -12.14 -5.03 -1.11
N GLU A 218 -12.67 -4.37 -2.14
CA GLU A 218 -13.75 -4.91 -2.99
C GLU A 218 -13.30 -6.15 -3.78
N ILE A 219 -12.13 -6.09 -4.41
CA ILE A 219 -11.58 -7.22 -5.18
C ILE A 219 -11.30 -8.40 -4.24
N VAL A 220 -10.71 -8.16 -3.07
CA VAL A 220 -10.47 -9.21 -2.07
C VAL A 220 -11.78 -9.82 -1.59
N ALA A 221 -12.79 -9.00 -1.28
CA ALA A 221 -14.10 -9.47 -0.80
C ALA A 221 -14.90 -10.26 -1.85
N THR A 222 -14.68 -10.00 -3.13
CA THR A 222 -15.37 -10.66 -4.26
C THR A 222 -14.65 -11.92 -4.77
N GLY A 223 -13.58 -12.36 -4.08
CA GLY A 223 -12.86 -13.60 -4.40
C GLY A 223 -11.59 -13.40 -5.25
N GLY A 224 -11.11 -12.16 -5.37
CA GLY A 224 -9.82 -11.87 -6.00
C GLY A 224 -9.82 -11.90 -7.52
N GLU A 225 -10.98 -11.81 -8.17
CA GLU A 225 -11.09 -11.82 -9.63
C GLU A 225 -11.48 -10.44 -10.19
N VAL A 226 -10.83 -10.05 -11.29
CA VAL A 226 -11.24 -8.87 -12.07
C VAL A 226 -11.66 -9.35 -13.45
N TRP A 227 -12.89 -9.01 -13.86
CA TRP A 227 -13.52 -9.47 -15.11
C TRP A 227 -13.51 -11.00 -15.28
N GLY A 228 -13.71 -11.75 -14.18
CA GLY A 228 -13.69 -13.22 -14.18
C GLY A 228 -12.31 -13.84 -14.37
N SER A 229 -11.24 -13.05 -14.19
CA SER A 229 -9.85 -13.52 -14.28
C SER A 229 -9.13 -13.36 -12.94
N PRO A 230 -8.73 -14.47 -12.29
CA PRO A 230 -7.87 -14.45 -11.11
C PRO A 230 -6.51 -13.81 -11.39
N THR A 231 -5.97 -13.99 -12.61
CA THR A 231 -4.70 -13.38 -13.00
C THR A 231 -4.82 -11.86 -13.06
N MET A 232 -5.90 -11.34 -13.65
CA MET A 232 -6.13 -9.89 -13.67
C MET A 232 -6.35 -9.34 -12.28
N GLY A 233 -7.07 -10.07 -11.41
CA GLY A 233 -7.23 -9.69 -10.01
C GLY A 233 -5.91 -9.60 -9.27
N ASN A 234 -5.05 -10.62 -9.32
CA ASN A 234 -3.73 -10.60 -8.70
C ASN A 234 -2.83 -9.46 -9.20
N VAL A 235 -2.86 -9.16 -10.51
CA VAL A 235 -2.12 -8.03 -11.08
C VAL A 235 -2.67 -6.71 -10.57
N THR A 236 -3.99 -6.58 -10.49
CA THR A 236 -4.65 -5.36 -10.01
C THR A 236 -4.32 -5.12 -8.54
N LEU A 237 -4.49 -6.14 -7.68
CA LEU A 237 -4.14 -6.08 -6.25
C LEU A 237 -2.69 -5.63 -6.03
N PHE A 238 -1.74 -6.13 -6.83
CA PHE A 238 -0.35 -5.68 -6.76
C PHE A 238 -0.19 -4.18 -7.01
N PHE A 239 -0.87 -3.61 -8.01
CA PHE A 239 -0.76 -2.17 -8.31
C PHE A 239 -1.57 -1.29 -7.34
N LEU A 240 -2.57 -1.84 -6.65
CA LEU A 240 -3.28 -1.13 -5.59
C LEU A 240 -2.45 -1.05 -4.30
N ASN A 241 -1.67 -2.09 -4.00
CA ASN A 241 -0.81 -2.11 -2.82
C ASN A 241 0.57 -2.74 -3.08
N PRO A 242 1.42 -2.09 -3.90
CA PRO A 242 2.70 -2.67 -4.30
C PRO A 242 3.66 -2.83 -3.13
N VAL A 243 3.63 -1.90 -2.16
CA VAL A 243 4.48 -1.95 -0.97
C VAL A 243 4.07 -3.11 -0.07
N GLY A 244 2.77 -3.30 0.17
CA GLY A 244 2.19 -4.46 0.83
C GLY A 244 2.70 -5.78 0.26
N HIS A 245 2.50 -5.97 -1.04
CA HIS A 245 2.90 -7.18 -1.75
C HIS A 245 4.42 -7.43 -1.68
N ILE A 246 5.23 -6.42 -2.00
CA ILE A 246 6.70 -6.55 -1.97
C ILE A 246 7.17 -6.84 -0.55
N HIS A 247 6.63 -6.14 0.45
CA HIS A 247 6.95 -6.38 1.86
C HIS A 247 6.64 -7.83 2.24
N GLY A 248 5.44 -8.32 1.91
CA GLY A 248 5.05 -9.70 2.17
C GLY A 248 5.96 -10.72 1.49
N TRP A 249 6.34 -10.50 0.23
CA TRP A 249 7.26 -11.40 -0.49
C TRP A 249 8.66 -11.40 0.12
N VAL A 250 9.20 -10.22 0.44
CA VAL A 250 10.52 -10.10 1.07
C VAL A 250 10.50 -10.76 2.43
N SER A 251 9.51 -10.49 3.28
CA SER A 251 9.38 -11.11 4.60
C SER A 251 9.18 -12.62 4.55
N ASN A 252 8.46 -13.15 3.55
CA ASN A 252 8.27 -14.59 3.40
C ASN A 252 9.51 -15.30 2.84
N ALA A 253 10.24 -14.64 1.93
CA ALA A 253 11.50 -15.18 1.40
C ALA A 253 12.65 -15.08 2.41
N TRP A 254 12.62 -14.01 3.22
CA TRP A 254 13.58 -13.72 4.27
C TRP A 254 13.05 -14.25 5.60
N ASN A 255 13.25 -15.55 5.84
CA ASN A 255 12.79 -16.26 7.05
C ASN A 255 13.56 -15.85 8.34
N GLY A 256 14.00 -14.59 8.42
CA GLY A 256 14.91 -14.02 9.41
C GLY A 256 14.41 -12.68 9.94
N ASP A 257 14.90 -12.27 11.11
CA ASP A 257 14.51 -11.01 11.77
C ASP A 257 15.59 -9.95 11.54
N ALA A 258 15.20 -8.77 11.03
CA ALA A 258 16.07 -7.62 10.84
C ALA A 258 15.70 -6.51 11.82
N GLN A 259 16.51 -6.34 12.87
CA GLN A 259 16.32 -5.31 13.87
C GLN A 259 17.21 -4.10 13.55
N PHE A 260 16.58 -2.94 13.45
CA PHE A 260 17.25 -1.66 13.25
C PHE A 260 17.20 -0.85 14.54
N GLN A 261 18.37 -0.52 15.10
CA GLN A 261 18.49 0.26 16.31
C GLN A 261 19.42 1.46 16.10
N PHE A 262 18.95 2.65 16.46
CA PHE A 262 19.79 3.83 16.54
C PHE A 262 20.54 3.82 17.87
N SER A 263 21.86 3.95 17.82
CA SER A 263 22.72 4.02 19.00
C SER A 263 23.47 5.35 19.03
N SER A 264 23.34 6.08 20.13
CA SER A 264 24.19 7.23 20.43
C SER A 264 25.44 6.87 21.26
N SER A 265 25.59 5.59 21.62
CA SER A 265 26.70 5.09 22.42
C SER A 265 27.83 4.60 21.51
N PRO A 266 29.08 5.06 21.69
CA PRO A 266 30.24 4.56 20.95
C PRO A 266 30.32 3.04 20.99
N TRP A 267 30.67 2.44 19.85
CA TRP A 267 30.80 0.98 19.69
C TRP A 267 29.53 0.21 20.06
N PHE A 268 28.36 0.83 19.89
CA PHE A 268 27.05 0.23 20.17
C PHE A 268 26.89 -0.27 21.62
N GLY A 269 27.63 0.33 22.56
CA GLY A 269 27.62 -0.09 23.97
C GLY A 269 28.40 -1.38 24.26
N ASN A 270 29.10 -1.94 23.28
CA ASN A 270 29.94 -3.13 23.47
C ASN A 270 31.28 -2.75 24.13
N GLN A 271 31.44 -3.10 25.41
CA GLN A 271 32.62 -2.75 26.21
C GLN A 271 33.92 -3.41 25.71
N ASP A 272 33.83 -4.62 25.16
CA ASP A 272 35.00 -5.35 24.65
C ASP A 272 35.49 -4.74 23.34
N ALA A 273 34.57 -4.39 22.44
CA ALA A 273 34.88 -3.69 21.20
C ALA A 273 35.48 -2.30 21.47
N ALA A 274 34.92 -1.57 22.44
CA ALA A 274 35.44 -0.28 22.86
C ALA A 274 36.87 -0.39 23.43
N LYS A 275 37.12 -1.40 24.26
CA LYS A 275 38.46 -1.64 24.84
C LYS A 275 39.48 -1.99 23.77
N TYR A 276 39.13 -2.89 22.86
CA TYR A 276 39.99 -3.27 21.73
C TYR A 276 40.36 -2.06 20.85
N ALA A 277 39.37 -1.22 20.52
CA ALA A 277 39.60 -0.03 19.71
C ALA A 277 40.51 0.99 20.40
N LEU A 278 40.31 1.23 21.70
CA LEU A 278 41.17 2.12 22.49
C LEU A 278 42.60 1.59 22.62
N ASP A 279 42.77 0.28 22.84
CA ASP A 279 44.08 -0.38 22.90
C ASP A 279 44.80 -0.34 21.55
N ALA A 280 44.05 -0.35 20.43
CA ALA A 280 44.57 -0.15 19.08
C ALA A 280 44.90 1.32 18.74
N GLY A 281 44.69 2.25 19.68
CA GLY A 281 45.00 3.67 19.55
C GLY A 281 43.89 4.53 18.94
N ALA A 282 42.65 4.01 18.84
CA ALA A 282 41.52 4.82 18.40
C ALA A 282 41.16 5.89 19.46
N SER A 283 40.77 7.08 19.01
CA SER A 283 40.29 8.15 19.89
C SER A 283 38.87 7.86 20.38
N TYR A 284 38.57 8.22 21.64
CA TYR A 284 37.22 8.13 22.17
C TYR A 284 36.36 9.29 21.61
N ASP A 285 35.40 8.97 20.76
CA ASP A 285 34.47 9.96 20.23
C ASP A 285 33.44 10.35 21.28
N SER A 286 33.49 11.63 21.68
CA SER A 286 32.52 12.22 22.62
C SER A 286 31.09 12.35 22.03
N GLN A 287 30.96 12.21 20.72
CA GLN A 287 29.70 12.22 19.98
C GLN A 287 29.73 11.07 18.97
N PHE A 288 28.82 10.10 19.14
CA PHE A 288 28.70 8.95 18.27
C PHE A 288 27.25 8.80 17.82
N TYR A 289 27.06 8.56 16.52
CA TYR A 289 25.76 8.22 15.95
C TYR A 289 25.97 6.97 15.09
N GLY A 290 25.47 5.85 15.58
CA GLY A 290 25.59 4.56 14.91
C GLY A 290 24.23 3.99 14.60
N ILE A 291 24.17 3.25 13.50
CA ILE A 291 23.04 2.39 13.15
C ILE A 291 23.49 0.96 13.38
N ASP A 292 22.79 0.26 14.27
CA ASP A 292 22.93 -1.20 14.43
C ASP A 292 21.85 -1.87 13.59
N LEU A 293 22.29 -2.70 12.65
CA LEU A 293 21.43 -3.54 11.83
C LEU A 293 21.75 -4.99 12.19
N LYS A 294 20.94 -5.56 13.08
CA LYS A 294 21.06 -6.96 13.45
C LYS A 294 20.19 -7.80 12.54
N ILE A 295 20.86 -8.58 11.70
CA ILE A 295 20.21 -9.53 10.80
C ILE A 295 20.35 -10.92 11.41
N THR A 296 19.23 -11.56 11.67
CA THR A 296 19.15 -12.95 12.14
C THR A 296 18.65 -13.80 10.98
N PHE A 297 19.30 -14.94 10.72
CA PHE A 297 18.99 -15.87 9.63
C PHE A 297 18.68 -17.26 10.18
#